data_AF-A0A3D1H7U6-F1
#
_entry.id   AF-A0A3D1H7U6-F1
#
_cell.length_a   1.000
_cell.length_b   1.000
_cell.length_c   1.000
_cell.angle_alpha   90.00
_cell.angle_beta   90.00
_cell.angle_gamma   90.00
#
_symmetry.space_group_name_H-M   'P 1'
#
loop_
_entity.id
_entity.type
_entity.pdbx_description
1 polymer ?
#
loop_
_entity_poly.entity_id
_entity_poly.type
_entity_poly.pdbx_seq_one_letter_code
_entity_poly.pdbx_strand_id
1 'polypeptide(L)'
;TKTYEVWHDRAVFHFLREQEEVSAYVDMVKQYAENIILATFSPSGPIKCSGLEITQYNHNQMEDTFGSDFSIENYFTADHVTPFNTVQNFSFARMKKK
;
A
#
# COMPACT_ATOMS: atom_id res chain seq x y z
N THR A 1 -23.89 8.42 -0.63
CA THR A 1 -22.41 8.50 -0.61
C THR A 1 -21.88 8.15 -1.98
N LYS A 2 -20.74 8.72 -2.39
CA LYS A 2 -20.14 8.46 -3.71
C LYS A 2 -19.07 7.38 -3.54
N THR A 3 -19.08 6.38 -4.42
CA THR A 3 -18.04 5.35 -4.50
C THR A 3 -17.14 5.65 -5.70
N TYR A 4 -15.84 5.49 -5.51
CA TYR A 4 -14.82 5.60 -6.55
C TYR A 4 -14.52 4.22 -7.13
N GLU A 5 -14.43 4.12 -8.46
CA GLU A 5 -14.10 2.86 -9.10
C GLU A 5 -12.66 2.41 -8.80
N VAL A 6 -11.74 3.38 -8.65
CA VAL A 6 -10.32 3.13 -8.38
C VAL A 6 -9.81 4.07 -7.30
N TRP A 7 -9.16 3.49 -6.30
CA TRP A 7 -8.32 4.17 -5.32
C TRP A 7 -6.86 3.88 -5.63
N HIS A 8 -6.06 4.91 -5.90
CA HIS A 8 -4.64 4.75 -6.21
C HIS A 8 -3.80 5.45 -5.14
N ASP A 9 -3.06 4.68 -4.36
CA ASP A 9 -2.15 5.17 -3.35
C ASP A 9 -0.74 4.67 -3.64
N ARG A 10 0.17 5.60 -3.89
CA ARG A 10 1.56 5.31 -4.26
C ARG A 10 2.58 5.65 -3.17
N ALA A 11 2.16 6.20 -2.03
CA ALA A 11 3.10 6.63 -0.99
C ALA A 11 2.49 6.95 0.37
N VAL A 12 1.18 7.12 0.51
CA VAL A 12 0.58 7.59 1.77
C VAL A 12 0.53 6.46 2.79
N PHE A 13 0.07 5.28 2.36
CA PHE A 13 -0.14 4.14 3.26
C PHE A 13 1.09 3.76 4.10
N HIS A 14 2.30 3.86 3.56
CA HIS A 14 3.52 3.47 4.29
C HIS A 14 3.87 4.39 5.45
N PHE A 15 3.28 5.58 5.54
CA PHE A 15 3.43 6.46 6.70
C PHE A 15 2.50 6.09 7.86
N LEU A 16 1.50 5.24 7.62
CA LEU A 16 0.59 4.73 8.65
C LEU A 16 1.28 3.57 9.36
N ARG A 17 1.50 3.70 10.67
CA ARG A 17 2.34 2.77 11.43
C ARG A 17 1.60 2.17 12.59
N GLU A 18 0.75 2.96 13.23
CA GLU A 18 -0.06 2.49 14.34
C GLU A 18 -1.25 1.70 13.82
N GLN A 19 -1.67 0.69 14.58
CA GLN A 19 -2.73 -0.22 14.17
C GLN A 19 -4.05 0.51 13.90
N GLU A 20 -4.34 1.55 14.69
CA GLU A 20 -5.53 2.38 14.55
C GLU A 20 -5.52 3.18 13.24
N GLU A 21 -4.36 3.69 12.82
CA GLU A 21 -4.19 4.42 11.57
C GLU A 21 -4.42 3.51 10.37
N VAL A 22 -3.83 2.32 10.41
CA VAL A 22 -3.97 1.30 9.36
C VAL A 22 -5.43 0.84 9.26
N SER A 23 -6.08 0.54 10.38
CA SER A 23 -7.50 0.14 10.39
C SER A 23 -8.41 1.24 9.84
N ALA A 24 -8.20 2.49 10.28
CA ALA A 24 -9.00 3.62 9.81
C ALA A 24 -8.84 3.84 8.31
N TYR A 25 -7.62 3.64 7.77
CA TYR A 25 -7.38 3.69 6.34
C TYR A 25 -8.12 2.58 5.59
N VAL A 26 -8.01 1.32 6.05
CA VAL A 26 -8.70 0.18 5.43
C VAL A 26 -10.21 0.41 5.42
N ASP A 27 -10.79 0.86 6.53
CA ASP A 27 -12.22 1.17 6.64
C ASP A 27 -12.66 2.29 5.68
N MET A 28 -11.85 3.35 5.56
CA MET A 28 -12.11 4.44 4.61
C MET A 28 -12.09 3.92 3.17
N VAL A 29 -11.05 3.18 2.76
CA VAL A 29 -10.94 2.69 1.39
C VAL A 29 -12.05 1.68 1.10
N LYS A 30 -12.37 0.79 2.04
CA LYS A 30 -13.53 -0.12 1.98
C LYS A 30 -14.84 0.63 1.79
N GLN A 31 -15.03 1.77 2.45
CA GLN A 31 -16.26 2.54 2.34
C GLN A 31 -16.40 3.21 0.97
N TYR A 32 -15.29 3.66 0.38
CA TYR A 32 -15.32 4.57 -0.77
C TYR A 32 -14.75 4.00 -2.07
N ALA A 33 -14.18 2.79 -2.11
CA ALA A 33 -13.54 2.25 -3.31
C ALA A 33 -13.94 0.82 -3.65
N GLU A 34 -14.03 0.52 -4.94
CA GLU A 34 -14.22 -0.84 -5.48
C GLU A 34 -12.89 -1.55 -5.78
N ASN A 35 -11.89 -0.80 -6.29
CA ASN A 35 -10.57 -1.32 -6.61
C ASN A 35 -9.49 -0.46 -5.95
N ILE A 36 -8.40 -1.09 -5.52
CA ILE A 36 -7.23 -0.43 -4.93
C ILE A 36 -5.99 -0.77 -5.76
N ILE A 37 -5.21 0.25 -6.08
CA ILE A 37 -3.82 0.10 -6.52
C ILE A 37 -2.96 0.70 -5.42
N LEU A 38 -2.23 -0.16 -4.72
CA LEU A 38 -1.38 0.23 -3.60
C LEU A 38 0.09 0.03 -4.00
N ALA A 39 0.91 1.05 -3.79
CA ALA A 39 2.35 0.94 -3.84
C ALA A 39 2.96 1.44 -2.54
N THR A 40 3.76 0.59 -1.92
CA THR A 40 4.46 0.84 -0.65
C THR A 40 5.87 0.27 -0.73
N PHE A 41 6.75 0.64 0.19
CA PHE A 41 8.09 0.05 0.20
C PHE A 41 8.01 -1.44 0.54
N SER A 42 8.78 -2.24 -0.19
CA SER A 42 8.91 -3.67 0.10
C SER A 42 9.83 -3.88 1.30
N PRO A 43 9.96 -5.12 1.82
CA PRO A 43 10.96 -5.44 2.84
C PRO A 43 12.42 -5.18 2.41
N SER A 44 12.68 -5.07 1.10
CA SER A 44 13.99 -4.72 0.54
C SER A 44 14.11 -3.23 0.21
N GLY A 45 13.08 -2.43 0.49
CA GLY A 45 13.05 -1.01 0.25
C GLY A 45 13.71 -0.18 1.36
N PRO A 46 13.65 1.16 1.25
CA PRO A 46 13.96 2.09 2.33
C PRO A 46 13.12 1.85 3.59
N ILE A 47 13.69 2.13 4.76
CA ILE A 47 12.99 2.17 6.06
C ILE A 47 12.52 3.59 6.43
N LYS A 48 12.90 4.59 5.62
CA LYS A 48 12.53 5.99 5.79
C LYS A 48 12.15 6.64 4.48
N CYS A 49 11.22 7.57 4.54
CA CYS A 49 10.89 8.48 3.45
C CYS A 49 10.82 9.90 3.98
N SER A 50 11.50 10.84 3.31
CA SER A 50 11.59 12.25 3.75
C SER A 50 12.04 12.42 5.22
N GLY A 51 12.87 11.50 5.72
CA GLY A 51 13.37 11.49 7.10
C GLY A 51 12.41 10.88 8.13
N LEU A 52 11.19 10.53 7.74
CA LEU A 52 10.19 9.88 8.60
C LEU A 52 10.30 8.36 8.51
N GLU A 53 10.06 7.67 9.63
CA GLU A 53 9.94 6.21 9.66
C GLU A 53 8.69 5.77 8.87
N ILE A 54 8.79 4.62 8.20
CA ILE A 54 7.69 4.04 7.43
C ILE A 54 7.48 2.58 7.80
N THR A 55 6.36 2.00 7.35
CA THR A 55 6.11 0.55 7.40
C THR A 55 6.27 -0.05 6.01
N GLN A 56 7.07 -1.11 5.92
CA GLN A 56 7.24 -1.90 4.70
C GLN A 56 6.23 -3.05 4.67
N TYR A 57 5.77 -3.42 3.47
CA TYR A 57 4.81 -4.50 3.31
C TYR A 57 5.26 -5.49 2.23
N ASN A 58 5.19 -6.77 2.57
CA ASN A 58 5.18 -7.87 1.61
C ASN A 58 3.75 -8.32 1.29
N HIS A 59 3.62 -9.30 0.39
CA HIS A 59 2.34 -9.90 0.02
C HIS A 59 1.52 -10.38 1.23
N ASN A 60 2.13 -11.13 2.16
CA ASN A 60 1.43 -11.70 3.30
C ASN A 60 0.93 -10.61 4.24
N GLN A 61 1.74 -9.59 4.52
CA GLN A 61 1.32 -8.46 5.35
C GLN A 61 0.19 -7.67 4.70
N MET A 62 0.19 -7.55 3.36
CA MET A 62 -0.95 -6.95 2.64
C MET A 62 -2.21 -7.81 2.75
N GLU A 63 -2.09 -9.13 2.62
CA GLU A 63 -3.21 -10.06 2.81
C GLU A 63 -3.74 -9.99 4.24
N ASP A 64 -2.87 -9.95 5.25
CA ASP A 64 -3.27 -9.81 6.65
C ASP A 64 -3.98 -8.48 6.92
N THR A 65 -3.63 -7.42 6.19
CA THR A 65 -4.17 -6.06 6.39
C THR A 65 -5.46 -5.81 5.62
N PHE A 66 -5.55 -6.26 4.37
CA PHE A 66 -6.66 -5.96 3.46
C PHE A 66 -7.52 -7.19 3.13
N GLY A 67 -7.03 -8.40 3.39
CA GLY A 67 -7.63 -9.66 2.96
C GLY A 67 -8.97 -9.98 3.59
N SER A 68 -9.41 -9.29 4.65
CA SER A 68 -10.78 -9.41 5.15
C SER A 68 -11.80 -8.91 4.14
N ASP A 69 -11.50 -7.82 3.45
CA ASP A 69 -12.46 -7.04 2.67
C ASP A 69 -12.11 -6.97 1.18
N PHE A 70 -10.86 -7.27 0.83
CA PHE A 70 -10.34 -7.21 -0.52
C PHE A 70 -9.65 -8.53 -0.89
N SER A 71 -9.62 -8.82 -2.19
CA SER A 71 -8.82 -9.89 -2.78
C SER A 71 -7.64 -9.28 -3.53
N ILE A 72 -6.43 -9.76 -3.27
CA ILE A 72 -5.23 -9.37 -4.04
C ILE A 72 -5.28 -10.07 -5.40
N GLU A 73 -5.55 -9.31 -6.45
CA GLU A 73 -5.67 -9.81 -7.83
C GLU A 73 -4.32 -9.83 -8.56
N ASN A 74 -3.37 -9.01 -8.13
CA ASN A 74 -2.02 -9.00 -8.65
C ASN A 74 -1.06 -8.41 -7.61
N TYR A 75 0.15 -8.97 -7.53
CA TYR A 75 1.21 -8.47 -6.67
C TYR A 75 2.57 -8.66 -7.35
N PHE A 76 3.42 -7.65 -7.27
CA PHE A 76 4.81 -7.76 -7.69
C PHE A 76 5.68 -6.73 -6.96
N THR A 77 7.00 -6.97 -6.95
CA THR A 77 7.96 -5.96 -6.53
C THR A 77 8.69 -5.36 -7.72
N ALA A 78 9.09 -4.11 -7.62
CA ALA A 78 9.88 -3.45 -8.64
C ALA A 78 10.88 -2.46 -8.04
N ASP A 79 12.05 -2.39 -8.67
CA ASP A 79 13.06 -1.38 -8.39
C ASP A 79 12.69 -0.07 -9.08
N HIS A 80 12.70 1.01 -8.30
CA HIS A 80 12.57 2.37 -8.79
C HIS A 80 13.92 3.08 -8.65
N VAL A 81 14.52 3.42 -9.79
CA VAL A 81 15.73 4.26 -9.82
C VAL A 81 15.31 5.71 -9.68
N THR A 82 15.78 6.38 -8.63
CA THR A 82 15.50 7.80 -8.40
C THR A 82 16.35 8.69 -9.30
N PRO A 83 15.99 9.97 -9.51
CA PRO A 83 16.83 10.92 -10.24
C PRO A 83 18.24 11.11 -9.66
N PHE A 84 18.47 10.72 -8.40
CA PHE A 84 19.78 10.76 -7.75
C PHE A 84 20.57 9.45 -7.89
N ASN A 85 20.15 8.55 -8.79
CA ASN A 85 20.79 7.27 -9.07
C ASN A 85 20.85 6.32 -7.86
N THR A 86 19.86 6.41 -6.98
CA THR A 86 19.62 5.44 -5.89
C THR A 86 18.47 4.52 -6.25
N VAL A 87 18.46 3.31 -5.71
CA VAL A 87 17.41 2.31 -5.95
C VAL A 87 16.49 2.21 -4.74
N GLN A 88 15.18 2.22 -4.99
CA GLN A 88 14.14 1.99 -4.01
C GLN A 88 13.26 0.83 -4.46
N ASN A 89 13.16 -0.23 -3.65
CA ASN A 89 12.31 -1.38 -3.98
C ASN A 89 10.89 -1.18 -3.41
N PHE A 90 9.89 -1.32 -4.27
CA PHE A 90 8.47 -1.17 -3.93
C PHE A 90 7.73 -2.49 -4.09
N SER A 91 6.72 -2.71 -3.25
CA SER A 91 5.67 -3.69 -3.42
C SER A 91 4.45 -3.01 -4.04
N PHE A 92 3.93 -3.59 -5.11
CA PHE A 92 2.70 -3.17 -5.78
C PHE A 92 1.64 -4.24 -5.60
N ALA A 93 0.44 -3.83 -5.19
CA ALA A 93 -0.73 -4.70 -5.14
C ALA A 93 -1.91 -4.04 -5.85
N ARG A 94 -2.58 -4.82 -6.71
CA ARG A 94 -3.90 -4.49 -7.21
C ARG A 94 -4.90 -5.36 -6.47
N MET A 95 -5.86 -4.73 -5.81
CA MET A 95 -6.85 -5.39 -5.00
C MET A 95 -8.26 -5.03 -5.47
N LYS A 96 -9.19 -5.97 -5.35
CA LYS A 96 -10.60 -5.76 -5.65
C LYS A 96 -11.44 -6.08 -4.42
N LYS A 97 -12.43 -5.25 -4.13
CA LYS A 97 -13.36 -5.47 -3.02
C LYS A 97 -14.12 -6.79 -3.21
N LYS A 98 -14.29 -7.53 -2.12
CA LYS A 98 -15.04 -8.79 -2.07
C LYS A 98 -16.55 -8.58 -2.13
#